data_AF-A0A2M9P7B5-F1
#
_entry.id   AF-A0A2M9P7B5-F1
#
_cell.length_a   1.000
_cell.length_b   1.000
_cell.length_c   1.000
_cell.angle_alpha   90.00
_cell.angle_beta   90.00
_cell.angle_gamma   90.00
#
_symmetry.space_group_name_H-M   'P 1'
#
loop_
_entity.id
_entity.type
_entity.pdbx_description
1 polymer ?
#
loop_
_entity_poly.entity_id
_entity_poly.type
_entity_poly.pdbx_seq_one_letter_code
_entity_poly.pdbx_strand_id
1 'polypeptide(L)'
;QMSQDGLYMGGLKNVTIEDNYFGDYLSADPSDPTNKESIQFYTNGSTAPSEGVTIRGNTFSSEDYRQNILIFNELYRDGDSSAYHRNILIEDNYIRSAYTQGITVTHATAWSSATTPSPMIPTRSSTRSR
;
A
#
# COMPACT_ATOMS: atom_id res chain seq x y z
N GLN A 1 -8.59 -16.59 6.39
CA GLN A 1 -7.69 -16.38 5.25
C GLN A 1 -8.08 -15.07 4.60
N MET A 2 -7.13 -14.13 4.41
CA MET A 2 -7.41 -12.88 3.69
C MET A 2 -7.05 -13.08 2.22
N SER A 3 -8.06 -13.09 1.35
CA SER A 3 -7.93 -13.19 -0.11
C SER A 3 -8.09 -11.84 -0.80
N GLN A 4 -8.19 -10.75 -0.03
CA GLN A 4 -8.48 -9.38 -0.43
C GLN A 4 -7.57 -8.44 0.38
N ASP A 5 -7.88 -7.15 0.38
CA ASP A 5 -7.10 -6.14 1.08
C ASP A 5 -6.99 -6.38 2.60
N GLY A 6 -5.88 -5.95 3.20
CA GLY A 6 -5.72 -5.92 4.65
C GLY A 6 -6.67 -4.92 5.30
N LEU A 7 -6.69 -3.68 4.78
CA LEU A 7 -7.66 -2.65 5.13
C LEU A 7 -8.23 -2.02 3.86
N TYR A 8 -9.54 -2.12 3.68
CA TYR A 8 -10.30 -1.49 2.59
C TYR A 8 -11.24 -0.42 3.16
N MET A 9 -10.93 0.86 2.94
CA MET A 9 -11.56 1.96 3.67
C MET A 9 -11.85 3.19 2.81
N GLY A 10 -12.86 3.96 3.20
CA GLY A 10 -13.16 5.27 2.59
C GLY A 10 -13.89 6.18 3.58
N GLY A 11 -13.98 7.48 3.28
CA GLY A 11 -14.63 8.45 4.17
C GLY A 11 -13.91 8.74 5.48
N LEU A 12 -12.62 8.41 5.59
CA LEU A 12 -11.86 8.59 6.82
C LEU A 12 -11.64 10.08 7.14
N LYS A 13 -11.74 10.47 8.41
CA LYS A 13 -11.44 11.82 8.88
C LYS A 13 -10.57 11.76 10.12
N ASN A 14 -9.39 12.37 10.07
CA ASN A 14 -8.47 12.49 11.22
C ASN A 14 -8.10 11.13 11.85
N VAL A 15 -7.71 10.18 11.00
CA VAL A 15 -7.40 8.80 11.40
C VAL A 15 -5.88 8.59 11.43
N THR A 16 -5.41 7.81 12.40
CA THR A 16 -4.02 7.35 12.47
C THR A 16 -3.98 5.83 12.37
N ILE A 17 -3.14 5.31 11.48
CA ILE A 17 -2.81 3.90 11.32
C ILE A 17 -1.32 3.78 11.65
N GLU A 18 -1.02 3.32 12.86
CA GLU A 18 0.36 3.33 13.38
C GLU A 18 0.79 2.03 14.05
N ASP A 19 2.08 1.72 13.91
CA ASP A 19 2.78 0.61 14.58
C ASP A 19 2.12 -0.77 14.38
N ASN A 20 1.53 -1.00 13.21
CA ASN A 20 0.92 -2.27 12.85
C ASN A 20 1.85 -3.14 11.98
N TYR A 21 1.61 -4.45 12.02
CA TYR A 21 2.19 -5.42 11.09
C TYR A 21 1.15 -5.85 10.05
N PHE A 22 1.46 -5.65 8.77
CA PHE A 22 0.69 -6.08 7.61
C PHE A 22 1.48 -7.15 6.86
N GLY A 23 1.12 -8.42 7.02
CA GLY A 23 1.85 -9.52 6.43
C GLY A 23 1.12 -10.86 6.53
N ASP A 24 1.88 -11.93 6.30
CA ASP A 24 1.44 -13.34 6.42
C ASP A 24 0.19 -13.67 5.59
N TYR A 25 0.04 -12.99 4.47
CA TYR A 25 -1.03 -13.24 3.52
C TYR A 25 -0.84 -14.60 2.86
N LEU A 26 -1.84 -15.46 3.03
CA LEU A 26 -1.91 -16.76 2.38
C LEU A 26 -2.81 -16.64 1.14
N SER A 27 -2.36 -15.87 0.16
CA SER A 27 -3.07 -15.76 -1.12
C SER A 27 -2.78 -17.01 -1.95
N ALA A 28 -3.82 -17.70 -2.42
CA ALA A 28 -3.68 -19.02 -3.05
C ALA A 28 -3.07 -18.95 -4.47
N ASP A 29 -3.17 -17.78 -5.12
CA ASP A 29 -2.71 -17.58 -6.50
C ASP A 29 -2.25 -16.13 -6.72
N PRO A 30 -0.97 -15.88 -7.01
CA PRO A 30 -0.45 -14.58 -7.40
C PRO A 30 -1.15 -13.96 -8.62
N SER A 31 -1.73 -14.78 -9.49
CA SER A 31 -2.44 -14.35 -10.70
C SER A 31 -3.92 -14.04 -10.50
N ASP A 32 -4.45 -14.24 -9.28
CA ASP A 32 -5.82 -13.86 -8.96
C ASP A 32 -6.02 -12.34 -9.16
N PRO A 33 -6.99 -11.92 -10.00
CA PRO A 33 -7.24 -10.53 -10.37
C PRO A 33 -7.95 -9.71 -9.28
N THR A 34 -8.19 -10.28 -8.10
CA THR A 34 -8.71 -9.54 -6.95
C THR A 34 -7.73 -8.46 -6.48
N ASN A 35 -8.26 -7.34 -6.00
CA ASN A 35 -7.48 -6.31 -5.32
C ASN A 35 -6.69 -6.92 -4.16
N LYS A 36 -5.41 -6.57 -4.06
CA LYS A 36 -4.43 -7.17 -3.16
C LYS A 36 -3.59 -6.07 -2.57
N GLU A 37 -4.24 -5.21 -1.80
CA GLU A 37 -3.61 -4.09 -1.12
C GLU A 37 -3.41 -4.37 0.38
N SER A 38 -2.29 -3.99 0.99
CA SER A 38 -2.27 -4.01 2.47
C SER A 38 -3.21 -2.95 3.04
N ILE A 39 -3.23 -1.78 2.42
CA ILE A 39 -4.15 -0.67 2.70
C ILE A 39 -4.61 -0.10 1.36
N GLN A 40 -5.92 -0.13 1.10
CA GLN A 40 -6.56 0.58 -0.01
C GLN A 40 -7.52 1.64 0.52
N PHE A 41 -7.39 2.85 0.00
CA PHE A 41 -8.46 3.84 0.06
C PHE A 41 -9.31 3.77 -1.20
N TYR A 42 -10.63 3.84 -1.03
CA TYR A 42 -11.59 3.86 -2.12
C TYR A 42 -12.62 4.97 -1.93
N THR A 43 -13.29 5.32 -3.02
CA THR A 43 -14.57 6.01 -2.98
C THR A 43 -15.60 5.32 -3.87
N ASN A 44 -16.87 5.58 -3.58
CA ASN A 44 -17.99 5.20 -4.43
C ASN A 44 -19.11 6.22 -4.22
N GLY A 45 -20.22 6.10 -4.95
CA GLY A 45 -21.33 7.06 -4.90
C GLY A 45 -21.93 7.35 -3.51
N SER A 46 -21.57 6.62 -2.46
CA SER A 46 -21.97 6.88 -1.06
C SER A 46 -20.81 7.15 -0.10
N THR A 47 -19.55 7.07 -0.53
CA THR A 47 -18.36 7.17 0.32
C THR A 47 -17.59 8.45 0.03
N ALA A 48 -17.53 9.35 1.01
CA ALA A 48 -16.83 10.63 0.89
C ALA A 48 -15.29 10.44 0.78
N PRO A 49 -14.55 11.45 0.29
CA PRO A 49 -13.09 11.39 0.26
C PRO A 49 -12.49 11.42 1.67
N SER A 50 -11.53 10.52 1.90
CA SER A 50 -10.68 10.51 3.08
C SER A 50 -9.83 11.78 3.21
N GLU A 51 -9.69 12.28 4.44
CA GLU A 51 -8.96 13.50 4.76
C GLU A 51 -8.28 13.45 6.13
N GLY A 52 -7.03 13.92 6.19
CA GLY A 52 -6.28 13.97 7.45
C GLY A 52 -5.94 12.58 7.96
N VAL A 53 -5.34 11.74 7.11
CA VAL A 53 -4.97 10.37 7.51
C VAL A 53 -3.45 10.28 7.63
N THR A 54 -2.98 9.74 8.74
CA THR A 54 -1.56 9.44 8.96
C THR A 54 -1.34 7.93 8.97
N ILE A 55 -0.43 7.44 8.14
CA ILE A 55 0.02 6.05 8.09
C ILE A 55 1.50 6.04 8.45
N ARG A 56 1.85 5.61 9.66
CA ARG A 56 3.22 5.74 10.16
C ARG A 56 3.75 4.55 10.95
N GLY A 57 5.06 4.29 10.89
CA GLY A 57 5.69 3.26 11.72
C GLY A 57 5.26 1.82 11.43
N ASN A 58 4.45 1.58 10.38
CA ASN A 58 3.93 0.25 10.10
C ASN A 58 4.98 -0.61 9.37
N THR A 59 4.90 -1.92 9.59
CA THR A 59 5.73 -2.92 8.92
C THR A 59 4.89 -3.70 7.92
N PHE A 60 5.22 -3.60 6.65
CA PHE A 60 4.63 -4.37 5.56
C PHE A 60 5.60 -5.44 5.09
N SER A 61 5.23 -6.72 5.21
CA SER A 61 6.08 -7.85 4.83
C SER A 61 5.27 -8.93 4.11
N SER A 62 5.57 -9.14 2.82
CA SER A 62 4.84 -10.09 1.98
C SER A 62 5.76 -10.74 0.94
N GLU A 63 5.69 -12.06 0.81
CA GLU A 63 6.29 -12.81 -0.31
C GLU A 63 5.33 -12.95 -1.51
N ASP A 64 4.07 -12.55 -1.34
CA ASP A 64 3.04 -12.54 -2.37
C ASP A 64 3.03 -11.20 -3.14
N TYR A 65 2.57 -11.25 -4.39
CA TYR A 65 2.53 -10.14 -5.34
C TYR A 65 1.37 -9.19 -5.00
N ARG A 66 1.65 -8.21 -4.15
CA ARG A 66 0.68 -7.25 -3.61
C ARG A 66 1.24 -5.83 -3.61
N GLN A 67 0.36 -4.86 -3.85
CA GLN A 67 0.66 -3.45 -3.63
C GLN A 67 0.46 -3.10 -2.15
N ASN A 68 1.41 -2.43 -1.46
CA ASN A 68 1.24 -2.27 0.00
C ASN A 68 0.24 -1.17 0.33
N ILE A 69 0.47 0.05 -0.15
CA ILE A 69 -0.45 1.17 0.06
C ILE A 69 -0.96 1.65 -1.29
N LEU A 70 -2.28 1.67 -1.47
CA LEU A 70 -2.96 2.29 -2.60
C LEU A 70 -3.88 3.40 -2.08
N ILE A 71 -3.54 4.64 -2.44
CA ILE A 71 -4.47 5.76 -2.33
C ILE A 71 -4.99 6.00 -3.74
N PHE A 72 -6.23 5.60 -3.99
CA PHE A 72 -6.91 5.75 -5.27
C PHE A 72 -8.31 6.32 -5.04
N ASN A 73 -8.84 6.95 -6.08
CA ASN A 73 -10.20 7.48 -6.02
C ASN A 73 -10.92 7.24 -7.34
N GLU A 74 -11.93 6.36 -7.30
CA GLU A 74 -12.72 5.94 -8.44
C GLU A 74 -13.61 7.06 -8.95
N LEU A 75 -14.28 7.79 -8.05
CA LEU A 75 -15.16 8.89 -8.44
C LEU A 75 -14.38 10.03 -9.12
N TYR A 76 -13.17 10.34 -8.64
CA TYR A 76 -12.31 11.34 -9.25
C TYR A 76 -11.81 10.90 -10.63
N ARG A 77 -11.42 9.61 -10.79
CA ARG A 77 -11.11 9.03 -12.10
C ARG A 77 -12.28 9.24 -13.07
N ASP A 78 -13.50 9.06 -12.57
CA ASP A 78 -14.74 9.12 -13.36
C ASP A 78 -15.27 10.56 -13.54
N GLY A 79 -14.51 11.57 -13.09
CA GLY A 79 -14.73 12.98 -13.39
C GLY A 79 -15.28 13.83 -12.23
N ASP A 80 -15.51 13.25 -11.05
CA ASP A 80 -15.91 14.01 -9.87
C ASP A 80 -14.70 14.64 -9.17
N SER A 81 -14.42 15.90 -9.52
CA SER A 81 -13.30 16.65 -8.94
C SER A 81 -13.44 16.89 -7.42
N SER A 82 -14.66 16.79 -6.87
CA SER A 82 -14.88 16.92 -5.43
C SER A 82 -14.41 15.69 -4.66
N ALA A 83 -14.24 14.56 -5.34
CA ALA A 83 -13.91 13.28 -4.74
C ALA A 83 -12.42 13.15 -4.34
N TYR A 84 -11.61 14.20 -4.40
CA TYR A 84 -10.16 14.13 -4.15
C TYR A 84 -9.80 13.87 -2.68
N HIS A 85 -8.92 12.90 -2.41
CA HIS A 85 -8.37 12.66 -1.07
C HIS A 85 -7.40 13.77 -0.67
N ARG A 86 -7.35 14.13 0.62
CA ARG A 86 -6.52 15.27 1.07
C ARG A 86 -5.77 15.00 2.35
N ASN A 87 -4.60 15.62 2.49
CA ASN A 87 -3.82 15.60 3.74
C ASN A 87 -3.52 14.17 4.21
N ILE A 88 -2.97 13.36 3.30
CA ILE A 88 -2.53 12.01 3.62
C ILE A 88 -1.02 12.04 3.89
N LEU A 89 -0.62 11.67 5.09
CA LEU A 89 0.77 11.56 5.52
C LEU A 89 1.16 10.09 5.59
N ILE A 90 2.21 9.70 4.85
CA ILE A 90 2.76 8.35 4.89
C ILE A 90 4.24 8.46 5.24
N GLU A 91 4.64 8.09 6.45
CA GLU A 91 6.01 8.30 6.93
C GLU A 91 6.52 7.12 7.76
N ASP A 92 7.83 6.90 7.77
CA ASP A 92 8.49 5.92 8.66
C ASP A 92 7.92 4.49 8.59
N ASN A 93 7.36 4.11 7.45
CA ASN A 93 6.90 2.74 7.23
C ASN A 93 8.04 1.89 6.63
N TYR A 94 8.12 0.63 7.07
CA TYR A 94 9.00 -0.38 6.48
C TYR A 94 8.22 -1.22 5.47
N ILE A 95 8.71 -1.32 4.23
CA ILE A 95 8.03 -2.09 3.18
C ILE A 95 9.00 -3.10 2.56
N ARG A 96 8.69 -4.39 2.72
CA ARG A 96 9.31 -5.52 2.00
C ARG A 96 8.23 -6.33 1.30
N SER A 97 8.14 -6.21 -0.02
CA SER A 97 7.20 -6.96 -0.85
C SER A 97 7.89 -7.58 -2.06
N ALA A 98 7.39 -8.72 -2.53
CA ALA A 98 7.79 -9.32 -3.81
C ALA A 98 7.37 -8.48 -5.03
N TYR A 99 6.34 -7.64 -4.88
CA TYR A 99 5.89 -6.72 -5.93
C TYR A 99 6.63 -5.37 -5.87
N THR A 100 6.86 -4.77 -7.03
CA THR A 100 7.69 -3.56 -7.16
C THR A 100 6.99 -2.27 -6.73
N GLN A 101 5.67 -2.29 -6.56
CA GLN A 101 4.89 -1.12 -6.14
C GLN A 101 4.66 -1.14 -4.61
N GLY A 102 5.51 -0.41 -3.90
CA GLY A 102 5.39 -0.23 -2.44
C GLY A 102 4.22 0.69 -2.08
N ILE A 103 4.26 1.93 -2.55
CA ILE A 103 3.24 2.96 -2.30
C ILE A 103 2.83 3.55 -3.64
N THR A 104 1.54 3.55 -3.94
CA THR A 104 0.96 4.32 -5.04
C THR A 104 0.00 5.33 -4.45
N VAL A 105 0.24 6.60 -4.75
CA VAL A 105 -0.69 7.68 -4.45
C VAL A 105 -1.15 8.27 -5.77
N THR A 106 -2.45 8.24 -6.01
CA THR A 106 -3.09 9.00 -7.08
C THR A 106 -4.39 9.60 -6.59
N HIS A 107 -4.82 10.68 -7.24
CA HIS A 107 -6.04 11.41 -6.89
C HIS A 107 -6.10 11.86 -5.42
N ALA A 108 -4.93 12.23 -4.88
CA ALA A 108 -4.76 12.69 -3.52
C ALA A 108 -3.65 13.74 -3.38
N THR A 109 -3.76 14.63 -2.40
CA THR A 109 -2.59 15.33 -1.86
C THR A 109 -1.96 14.48 -0.77
N ALA A 110 -0.74 14.01 -1.01
CA ALA A 110 0.01 13.23 -0.03
C ALA A 110 1.48 13.62 0.03
N TRP A 111 2.08 13.38 1.18
CA TRP A 111 3.52 13.36 1.36
C TRP A 111 3.93 11.96 1.81
N SER A 112 4.92 11.38 1.14
CA SER A 112 5.37 10.02 1.40
C SER A 112 6.88 9.94 1.59
N SER A 113 7.32 9.29 2.67
CA SER A 113 8.69 8.81 2.86
C SER A 113 8.64 7.35 3.34
N ALA A 114 9.41 6.48 2.71
CA ALA A 114 9.48 5.06 3.09
C ALA A 114 10.89 4.54 2.86
N THR A 115 11.32 3.63 3.75
CA THR A 115 12.60 2.93 3.57
C THR A 115 12.35 1.63 2.82
N THR A 116 12.84 1.53 1.59
CA THR A 116 12.86 0.28 0.84
C THR A 116 14.20 -0.43 1.05
N PRO A 117 14.23 -1.75 1.28
CA PRO A 117 15.49 -2.48 1.36
C PRO A 117 16.20 -2.41 0.00
N SER A 118 17.52 -2.19 0.02
CA SER A 118 18.34 -2.29 -1.20
C SER A 118 18.21 -3.69 -1.80
N PRO A 119 18.14 -3.84 -3.14
CA PRO A 119 18.14 -5.15 -3.76
C PRO A 119 19.43 -5.86 -3.35
N MET A 120 19.27 -7.04 -2.72
CA MET A 120 20.40 -7.85 -2.30
C MET A 120 21.05 -8.41 -3.57
N ILE A 121 22.09 -7.76 -4.09
CA ILE A 121 22.86 -8.28 -5.24
C ILE A 121 23.53 -9.58 -4.75
N PRO A 122 23.23 -10.75 -5.34
CA PRO A 122 23.90 -11.97 -4.97
C PRO A 122 25.38 -11.83 -5.32
N THR A 123 26.24 -11.78 -4.30
CA THR A 123 27.68 -11.85 -4.49
C THR A 123 28.00 -13.25 -5.05
N ARG A 124 28.34 -13.33 -6.34
CA ARG A 124 28.87 -14.57 -6.93
C ARG A 124 30.16 -14.94 -6.20
N SER A 125 30.08 -15.95 -5.34
CA SER A 125 31.25 -16.68 -4.85
C SER A 125 31.89 -17.41 -6.02
N SER A 126 32.96 -16.84 -6.59
CA SER A 126 33.81 -17.59 -7.52
C SER A 126 34.71 -18.52 -6.71
N THR A 127 34.30 -19.77 -6.50
CA THR A 127 35.23 -20.83 -6.15
C THR A 127 36.12 -21.11 -7.37
N ARG A 128 37.35 -20.59 -7.36
CA ARG A 128 38.42 -21.11 -8.21
C ARG A 128 38.86 -22.46 -7.63
N SER A 129 38.49 -23.55 -8.29
CA SER A 129 39.16 -24.84 -8.11
C SER A 129 40.58 -24.72 -8.67
N ARG A 130 41.57 -25.06 -7.86
CA ARG A 130 42.96 -25.30 -8.29
C ARG A 130 43.10 -26.66 -8.94
#